data_AF-A0AAD6HHE6-F1
#
_entry.id   AF-A0AAD6HHE6-F1
#
_cell.length_a   1.000
_cell.length_b   1.000
_cell.length_c   1.000
_cell.angle_alpha   90.00
_cell.angle_beta   90.00
_cell.angle_gamma   90.00
#
_symmetry.space_group_name_H-M   'P 1'
#
loop_
_entity.id
_entity.type
_entity.pdbx_description
1 polymer ?
#
loop_
_entity_poly.entity_id
_entity_poly.type
_entity_poly.pdbx_seq_one_letter_code
_entity_poly.pdbx_strand_id
1 'polypeptide(L)'
;MLTKLPVELLDMVIDQLSSSRDLKRLGEDDDKDPHAFSKLNFALTSLKFPDDQLESFRWEVPTCIPSNLFCGKDAFLGKQRNIRSITLITDSICAANGMTQNAVDLVQFKKLESLSWKGFNSFGNYKSYSACIKAHGHQLKSLTLDELRDVKEYNKWLRSYLLHEVGSLPTASPPNFTAQKVFNLERGSQRVIFDSLENLHLSSVSFANMGLEMLYAFNVEKLTSLRLRRCESSLKWLQEILKSGKAMSLKSFEFALSTSHQDICTELATLGHEYLAIRMTEIICGFIRRNPGLENLSLMLPECFDWDTLADTLTSHHHRLARLVLHQLGGAPSMRFGMARLMETSIPWTLPLESLLQSSQLTSFGSPVTPGELTLNFQMMNPRPSLKLIHFRISSVFLESIVSHSEPDWRSTYKNLNTSQFWGTGGDVSEDDSDEIFDFAEWAFSADGLPNLQIIAGDLITPEDMKF
;
A
#
# COMPACT_ATOMS: atom_id res chain seq x y z
N MET A 1 -5.67 -18.35 1.44
CA MET A 1 -4.26 -18.28 0.97
C MET A 1 -3.97 -19.14 -0.27
N LEU A 2 -4.70 -20.22 -0.55
CA LEU A 2 -4.49 -21.11 -1.71
C LEU A 2 -5.47 -20.91 -2.89
N THR A 3 -6.46 -20.01 -2.80
CA THR A 3 -7.50 -19.84 -3.83
C THR A 3 -7.06 -19.06 -5.09
N LYS A 4 -5.76 -18.74 -5.23
CA LYS A 4 -5.23 -17.87 -6.30
C LYS A 4 -4.19 -18.53 -7.22
N LEU A 5 -3.77 -19.76 -6.94
CA LEU A 5 -2.99 -20.53 -7.91
C LEU A 5 -3.97 -21.19 -8.90
N PRO A 6 -3.62 -21.30 -10.19
CA PRO A 6 -4.34 -22.17 -11.11
C PRO A 6 -4.53 -23.55 -10.47
N VAL A 7 -5.71 -24.15 -10.61
CA VAL A 7 -6.07 -25.40 -9.91
C VAL A 7 -5.05 -26.50 -10.22
N GLU A 8 -4.49 -26.51 -11.44
CA GLU A 8 -3.45 -27.47 -11.84
C GLU A 8 -2.12 -27.28 -11.08
N LEU A 9 -1.77 -26.02 -10.73
CA LEU A 9 -0.63 -25.70 -9.89
C LEU A 9 -0.89 -26.04 -8.44
N LEU A 10 -2.12 -25.83 -7.98
CA LEU A 10 -2.54 -26.14 -6.63
C LEU A 10 -2.46 -27.64 -6.38
N ASP A 11 -3.02 -28.45 -7.28
CA ASP A 11 -3.06 -29.91 -7.16
C ASP A 11 -1.65 -30.51 -7.24
N MET A 12 -0.77 -30.01 -8.13
CA MET A 12 0.63 -30.46 -8.20
C MET A 12 1.47 -30.04 -6.99
N VAL A 13 1.25 -28.83 -6.47
CA VAL A 13 1.96 -28.35 -5.28
C VAL A 13 1.46 -29.06 -4.02
N ILE A 14 0.16 -29.38 -3.95
CA ILE A 14 -0.45 -30.15 -2.86
C ILE A 14 0.02 -31.62 -2.89
N ASP A 15 0.13 -32.24 -4.06
CA ASP A 15 0.64 -33.62 -4.20
C ASP A 15 2.12 -33.75 -3.78
N GLN A 16 2.91 -32.70 -3.97
CA GLN A 16 4.34 -32.67 -3.60
C GLN A 16 4.56 -32.19 -2.15
N LEU A 17 3.72 -31.28 -1.66
CA LEU A 17 3.71 -30.79 -0.27
C LEU A 17 2.67 -31.57 0.52
N SER A 18 3.04 -32.81 0.87
CA SER A 18 2.18 -33.85 1.47
C SER A 18 1.52 -33.48 2.80
N SER A 19 1.69 -32.26 3.33
CA SER A 19 0.83 -31.74 4.39
C SER A 19 0.70 -30.21 4.34
N SER A 20 -0.49 -29.71 4.69
CA SER A 20 -0.76 -28.29 4.93
C SER A 20 0.16 -27.65 5.99
N ARG A 21 0.91 -28.43 6.78
CA ARG A 21 1.87 -27.94 7.77
C ARG A 21 3.18 -27.45 7.14
N ASP A 22 3.59 -28.02 6.01
CA ASP A 22 4.85 -27.66 5.32
C ASP A 22 4.78 -26.26 4.68
N LEU A 23 3.59 -25.82 4.27
CA LEU A 23 3.34 -24.48 3.71
C LEU A 23 3.29 -23.39 4.79
N LYS A 24 2.78 -23.70 6.00
CA LYS A 24 2.76 -22.76 7.13
C LYS A 24 4.16 -22.45 7.65
N ARG A 25 5.09 -23.40 7.55
CA ARG A 25 6.50 -23.24 7.93
C ARG A 25 7.32 -22.35 6.99
N LEU A 26 6.81 -22.00 5.80
CA LEU A 26 7.51 -21.09 4.89
C LEU A 26 7.49 -19.61 5.37
N GLY A 27 6.65 -19.28 6.35
CA GLY A 27 6.55 -17.94 6.94
C GLY A 27 6.81 -17.86 8.44
N GLU A 28 7.08 -18.98 9.12
CA GLU A 28 7.39 -19.02 10.56
C GLU A 28 8.82 -19.54 10.76
N ASP A 29 9.71 -18.71 11.29
CA ASP A 29 11.11 -18.99 11.65
C ASP A 29 11.86 -19.91 10.67
N ASP A 30 12.57 -19.27 9.73
CA ASP A 30 13.48 -19.86 8.72
C ASP A 30 14.60 -20.75 9.33
N ASP A 31 14.70 -20.82 10.66
CA ASP A 31 15.67 -21.62 11.40
C ASP A 31 15.27 -23.09 11.59
N LYS A 32 14.04 -23.51 11.26
CA LYS A 32 13.57 -24.87 11.61
C LYS A 32 13.33 -25.85 10.45
N ASP A 33 13.25 -25.43 9.19
CA ASP A 33 13.07 -26.39 8.08
C ASP A 33 13.51 -25.88 6.68
N PRO A 34 14.83 -25.86 6.37
CA PRO A 34 15.34 -25.49 5.04
C PRO A 34 14.84 -26.38 3.89
N HIS A 35 14.12 -27.47 4.18
CA HIS A 35 13.59 -28.36 3.16
C HIS A 35 12.31 -27.86 2.49
N ALA A 36 11.51 -27.00 3.12
CA ALA A 36 10.23 -26.56 2.55
C ALA A 36 10.44 -25.67 1.30
N PHE A 37 11.34 -24.68 1.38
CA PHE A 37 11.67 -23.83 0.22
C PHE A 37 12.37 -24.62 -0.89
N SER A 38 13.21 -25.59 -0.52
CA SER A 38 13.86 -26.51 -1.46
C SER A 38 12.84 -27.39 -2.20
N LYS A 39 11.84 -27.95 -1.50
CA LYS A 39 10.74 -28.71 -2.08
C LYS A 39 9.92 -27.85 -3.05
N LEU A 40 9.60 -26.61 -2.69
CA LEU A 40 8.90 -25.69 -3.59
C LEU A 40 9.72 -25.41 -4.84
N ASN A 41 11.02 -25.13 -4.70
CA ASN A 41 11.92 -24.90 -5.83
C ASN A 41 12.02 -26.12 -6.76
N PHE A 42 11.97 -27.34 -6.20
CA PHE A 42 11.96 -28.61 -6.94
C PHE A 42 10.61 -28.87 -7.64
N ALA A 43 9.49 -28.62 -6.96
CA ALA A 43 8.17 -28.71 -7.56
C ALA A 43 8.05 -27.75 -8.75
N LEU A 44 8.56 -26.52 -8.60
CA LEU A 44 8.56 -25.51 -9.66
C LEU A 44 9.38 -25.94 -10.89
N THR A 45 10.49 -26.68 -10.72
CA THR A 45 11.26 -27.24 -11.86
C THR A 45 10.57 -28.39 -12.57
N SER A 46 9.65 -29.07 -11.90
CA SER A 46 8.94 -30.22 -12.46
C SER A 46 7.72 -29.80 -13.28
N LEU A 47 7.29 -28.54 -13.17
CA LEU A 47 6.20 -27.97 -13.94
C LEU A 47 6.60 -27.83 -15.41
N LYS A 48 5.88 -28.53 -16.29
CA LYS A 48 5.99 -28.35 -17.75
C LYS A 48 4.79 -27.57 -18.24
N PHE A 49 4.97 -26.28 -18.47
CA PHE A 49 4.01 -25.48 -19.23
C PHE A 49 4.50 -25.37 -20.68
N PRO A 50 3.58 -25.29 -21.65
CA PRO A 50 3.97 -24.93 -23.01
C PRO A 50 4.60 -23.52 -23.01
N ASP A 51 5.59 -23.36 -23.89
CA ASP A 51 6.29 -22.08 -24.04
C ASP A 51 5.30 -20.98 -24.47
N ASP A 52 5.56 -19.76 -24.00
CA ASP A 52 4.86 -18.54 -24.42
C ASP A 52 3.32 -18.52 -24.21
N GLN A 53 2.77 -19.33 -23.30
CA GLN A 53 1.33 -19.32 -22.98
C GLN A 53 0.95 -18.35 -21.87
N LEU A 54 1.89 -17.92 -21.02
CA LEU A 54 1.60 -17.01 -19.93
C LEU A 54 1.63 -15.55 -20.39
N GLU A 55 0.53 -14.85 -20.16
CA GLU A 55 0.44 -13.39 -20.31
C GLU A 55 0.62 -12.63 -18.99
N SER A 56 0.41 -13.30 -17.85
CA SER A 56 0.61 -12.69 -16.53
C SER A 56 1.19 -13.69 -15.53
N PHE A 57 2.00 -13.18 -14.61
CA PHE A 57 2.59 -13.95 -13.54
C PHE A 57 2.47 -13.20 -12.21
N ARG A 58 2.12 -13.92 -11.14
CA ARG A 58 2.00 -13.35 -9.80
C ARG A 58 2.67 -14.24 -8.75
N TRP A 59 3.59 -13.65 -8.02
CA TRP A 59 4.17 -14.18 -6.79
C TRP A 59 3.69 -13.32 -5.63
N GLU A 60 2.53 -13.66 -5.07
CA GLU A 60 1.91 -12.94 -3.93
C GLU A 60 2.20 -13.66 -2.60
N VAL A 61 3.39 -14.23 -2.46
CA VAL A 61 3.83 -14.92 -1.25
C VAL A 61 5.01 -14.13 -0.69
N PRO A 62 4.95 -13.61 0.55
CA PRO A 62 6.00 -12.79 1.15
C PRO A 62 7.20 -13.68 1.53
N THR A 63 7.90 -14.17 0.52
CA THR A 63 9.10 -15.01 0.63
C THR A 63 10.08 -14.58 -0.44
N CYS A 64 11.30 -15.13 -0.39
CA CYS A 64 12.28 -14.89 -1.44
C CYS A 64 11.86 -15.55 -2.75
N ILE A 65 12.34 -14.99 -3.87
CA ILE A 65 12.03 -15.48 -5.20
C ILE A 65 12.94 -16.69 -5.50
N PRO A 66 12.37 -17.89 -5.75
CA PRO A 66 13.14 -19.07 -6.13
C PRO A 66 13.97 -18.85 -7.40
N SER A 67 15.21 -19.38 -7.44
CA SER A 67 16.12 -19.27 -8.61
C SER A 67 15.47 -19.74 -9.90
N ASN A 68 14.71 -20.84 -9.82
CA ASN A 68 14.21 -21.56 -10.99
C ASN A 68 13.05 -20.84 -11.69
N LEU A 69 12.51 -19.77 -11.08
CA LEU A 69 11.49 -18.94 -11.69
C LEU A 69 12.08 -17.93 -12.68
N PHE A 70 13.12 -17.19 -12.28
CA PHE A 70 13.62 -16.04 -13.03
C PHE A 70 15.06 -16.15 -13.54
N CYS A 71 15.85 -17.11 -13.06
CA CYS A 71 17.29 -17.13 -13.33
C CYS A 71 17.63 -17.91 -14.62
N GLY A 72 17.80 -17.19 -15.73
CA GLY A 72 18.33 -17.71 -16.99
C GLY A 72 17.27 -18.16 -18.01
N LYS A 73 17.72 -18.41 -19.24
CA LYS A 73 16.83 -18.78 -20.37
C LYS A 73 16.08 -20.10 -20.16
N ASP A 74 16.63 -20.97 -19.32
CA ASP A 74 16.06 -22.27 -19.00
C ASP A 74 15.12 -22.23 -17.79
N ALA A 75 15.05 -21.09 -17.09
CA ALA A 75 14.09 -20.88 -16.01
C ALA A 75 12.66 -20.94 -16.53
N PHE A 76 11.72 -21.24 -15.62
CA PHE A 76 10.31 -21.36 -15.95
C PHE A 76 9.78 -20.14 -16.72
N LEU A 77 10.05 -18.92 -16.21
CA LEU A 77 9.60 -17.68 -16.87
C LEU A 77 10.49 -17.28 -18.05
N GLY A 78 11.69 -17.84 -18.16
CA GLY A 78 12.58 -17.64 -19.31
C GLY A 78 11.98 -18.11 -20.64
N LYS A 79 11.06 -19.08 -20.56
CA LYS A 79 10.30 -19.63 -21.71
C LYS A 79 8.97 -18.92 -21.96
N GLN A 80 8.66 -17.88 -21.19
CA GLN A 80 7.36 -17.19 -21.20
C GLN A 80 7.53 -15.75 -21.69
N ARG A 81 7.81 -15.58 -22.98
CA ARG A 81 8.16 -14.27 -23.61
C ARG A 81 6.93 -13.39 -23.83
N ASN A 82 5.73 -13.96 -23.73
CA ASN A 82 4.46 -13.26 -23.92
C ASN A 82 3.93 -12.56 -22.66
N ILE A 83 4.65 -12.63 -21.54
CA ILE A 83 4.25 -11.98 -20.30
C ILE A 83 4.14 -10.46 -20.48
N ARG A 84 2.98 -9.94 -20.09
CA ARG A 84 2.63 -8.52 -20.07
C ARG A 84 2.49 -7.96 -18.66
N SER A 85 2.23 -8.79 -17.66
CA SER A 85 2.05 -8.35 -16.28
C SER A 85 2.82 -9.23 -15.30
N ILE A 86 3.58 -8.60 -14.41
CA ILE A 86 4.30 -9.26 -13.32
C ILE A 86 3.90 -8.60 -11.99
N THR A 87 3.50 -9.43 -11.02
CA THR A 87 3.30 -9.02 -9.63
C THR A 87 4.22 -9.82 -8.72
N LEU A 88 4.99 -9.14 -7.89
CA LEU A 88 5.92 -9.73 -6.94
C LEU A 88 5.68 -9.11 -5.56
N ILE A 89 5.63 -9.95 -4.54
CA ILE A 89 5.70 -9.58 -3.13
C ILE A 89 6.90 -10.33 -2.57
N THR A 90 7.88 -9.60 -2.06
CA THR A 90 9.06 -10.18 -1.40
C THR A 90 9.12 -9.72 0.05
N ASP A 91 9.73 -10.54 0.89
CA ASP A 91 9.93 -10.21 2.30
C ASP A 91 11.28 -9.52 2.53
N SER A 92 11.37 -8.75 3.63
CA SER A 92 12.56 -8.00 4.00
C SER A 92 13.75 -8.92 4.33
N ILE A 93 13.48 -10.12 4.81
CA ILE A 93 14.51 -11.08 5.20
C ILE A 93 15.32 -11.56 3.99
N CYS A 94 14.80 -11.39 2.77
CA CYS A 94 15.47 -11.77 1.53
C CYS A 94 16.76 -11.00 1.22
N ALA A 95 16.96 -9.83 1.84
CA ALA A 95 18.23 -9.10 1.76
C ALA A 95 19.22 -9.50 2.86
N ALA A 96 18.75 -10.01 4.00
CA ALA A 96 19.56 -10.16 5.22
C ALA A 96 20.59 -11.29 5.13
N ASN A 97 20.29 -12.37 4.39
CA ASN A 97 21.10 -13.58 4.41
C ASN A 97 22.10 -13.73 3.24
N GLY A 98 22.18 -12.76 2.32
CA GLY A 98 23.20 -12.71 1.25
C GLY A 98 23.23 -13.88 0.25
N MET A 99 22.48 -14.96 0.51
CA MET A 99 22.56 -16.27 -0.15
C MET A 99 21.22 -16.72 -0.74
N THR A 100 20.11 -16.00 -0.52
CA THR A 100 18.76 -16.54 -0.79
C THR A 100 17.97 -15.83 -1.90
N GLN A 101 18.31 -14.58 -2.29
CA GLN A 101 17.60 -13.91 -3.38
C GLN A 101 18.41 -13.90 -4.68
N ASN A 102 17.92 -14.65 -5.67
CA ASN A 102 18.51 -14.71 -7.00
C ASN A 102 18.16 -13.47 -7.82
N ALA A 103 19.04 -13.11 -8.76
CA ALA A 103 18.80 -12.00 -9.66
C ALA A 103 17.54 -12.25 -10.51
N VAL A 104 16.62 -11.28 -10.48
CA VAL A 104 15.38 -11.31 -11.26
C VAL A 104 15.65 -10.63 -12.61
N ASP A 105 15.70 -11.38 -13.71
CA ASP A 105 15.79 -10.75 -15.03
C ASP A 105 14.39 -10.35 -15.52
N LEU A 106 14.07 -9.06 -15.39
CA LEU A 106 12.83 -8.47 -15.91
C LEU A 106 12.98 -7.99 -17.37
N VAL A 107 14.22 -7.85 -17.87
CA VAL A 107 14.48 -7.30 -19.21
C VAL A 107 14.02 -8.28 -20.30
N GLN A 108 14.03 -9.58 -20.01
CA GLN A 108 13.57 -10.60 -20.95
C GLN A 108 12.11 -10.46 -21.40
N PHE A 109 11.24 -9.83 -20.59
CA PHE A 109 9.81 -9.70 -20.87
C PHE A 109 9.52 -8.51 -21.80
N LYS A 110 9.77 -8.70 -23.10
CA LYS A 110 9.65 -7.64 -24.11
C LYS A 110 8.25 -7.04 -24.24
N LYS A 111 7.20 -7.76 -23.83
CA LYS A 111 5.80 -7.30 -23.87
C LYS A 111 5.30 -6.77 -22.53
N LEU A 112 6.19 -6.56 -21.55
CA LEU A 112 5.81 -6.12 -20.20
C LEU A 112 5.16 -4.74 -20.25
N GLU A 113 3.89 -4.67 -19.84
CA GLU A 113 3.08 -3.45 -19.75
C GLU A 113 2.74 -3.11 -18.29
N SER A 114 2.85 -4.07 -17.36
CA SER A 114 2.51 -3.88 -15.96
C SER A 114 3.53 -4.54 -15.05
N LEU A 115 4.09 -3.75 -14.13
CA LEU A 115 5.01 -4.22 -13.10
C LEU A 115 4.53 -3.77 -11.73
N SER A 116 4.33 -4.73 -10.83
CA SER A 116 4.11 -4.47 -9.42
C SER A 116 5.11 -5.25 -8.60
N TRP A 117 5.96 -4.54 -7.83
CA TRP A 117 6.86 -5.18 -6.89
C TRP A 117 6.74 -4.53 -5.53
N LYS A 118 6.29 -5.32 -4.54
CA LYS A 118 6.20 -4.92 -3.14
C LYS A 118 7.22 -5.62 -2.27
N GLY A 119 7.70 -4.91 -1.26
CA GLY A 119 8.62 -5.47 -0.27
C GLY A 119 10.02 -5.75 -0.83
N PHE A 120 10.46 -5.03 -1.86
CA PHE A 120 11.80 -5.23 -2.40
C PHE A 120 12.82 -4.41 -1.60
N ASN A 121 13.92 -5.04 -1.19
CA ASN A 121 14.92 -4.39 -0.34
C ASN A 121 16.38 -4.86 -0.57
N SER A 122 16.62 -5.71 -1.57
CA SER A 122 17.97 -6.14 -1.92
C SER A 122 18.56 -5.29 -3.06
N PHE A 123 19.89 -5.14 -3.08
CA PHE A 123 20.59 -4.46 -4.17
C PHE A 123 20.31 -5.10 -5.53
N GLY A 124 20.21 -6.42 -5.56
CA GLY A 124 19.81 -7.17 -6.75
C GLY A 124 18.46 -6.71 -7.30
N ASN A 125 17.46 -6.52 -6.43
CA ASN A 125 16.13 -6.09 -6.85
C ASN A 125 16.15 -4.67 -7.45
N TYR A 126 16.87 -3.73 -6.84
CA TYR A 126 17.02 -2.38 -7.40
C TYR A 126 17.71 -2.39 -8.76
N LYS A 127 18.73 -3.24 -8.95
CA LYS A 127 19.41 -3.40 -10.24
C LYS A 127 18.47 -4.00 -11.29
N SER A 128 17.71 -5.03 -10.92
CA SER A 128 16.68 -5.63 -11.77
C SER A 128 15.62 -4.61 -12.18
N TYR A 129 15.17 -3.79 -11.25
CA TYR A 129 14.17 -2.75 -11.49
C TYR A 129 14.71 -1.63 -12.38
N SER A 130 15.92 -1.14 -12.10
CA SER A 130 16.61 -0.12 -12.92
C SER A 130 16.82 -0.62 -14.36
N ALA A 131 17.27 -1.86 -14.54
CA ALA A 131 17.41 -2.48 -15.85
C ALA A 131 16.06 -2.63 -16.57
N CYS A 132 15.01 -3.04 -15.86
CA CYS A 132 13.64 -3.14 -16.39
C CYS A 132 13.13 -1.79 -16.89
N ILE A 133 13.28 -0.72 -16.11
CA ILE A 133 12.82 0.62 -16.48
C ILE A 133 13.58 1.13 -17.69
N LYS A 134 14.89 0.93 -17.72
CA LYS A 134 15.71 1.32 -18.86
C LYS A 134 15.26 0.64 -20.15
N ALA A 135 14.85 -0.63 -20.07
CA ALA A 135 14.39 -1.41 -21.22
C ALA A 135 12.94 -1.09 -21.61
N HIS A 136 12.03 -1.07 -20.63
CA HIS A 136 10.57 -1.16 -20.85
C HIS A 136 9.79 0.05 -20.32
N GLY A 137 10.43 1.05 -19.71
CA GLY A 137 9.74 2.18 -19.07
C GLY A 137 8.71 2.87 -19.97
N HIS A 138 9.06 3.09 -21.24
CA HIS A 138 8.22 3.76 -22.23
C HIS A 138 6.88 3.04 -22.54
N GLN A 139 6.84 1.71 -22.39
CA GLN A 139 5.65 0.89 -22.67
C GLN A 139 4.87 0.47 -21.42
N LEU A 140 5.41 0.71 -20.22
CA LEU A 140 4.70 0.40 -18.98
C LEU A 140 3.47 1.30 -18.82
N LYS A 141 2.31 0.66 -18.69
CA LYS A 141 1.00 1.26 -18.38
C LYS A 141 0.71 1.27 -16.88
N SER A 142 1.30 0.35 -16.13
CA SER A 142 1.10 0.24 -14.68
C SER A 142 2.41 -0.03 -13.95
N LEU A 143 2.67 0.77 -12.91
CA LEU A 143 3.85 0.68 -12.07
C LEU A 143 3.45 0.72 -10.59
N THR A 144 3.83 -0.31 -9.83
CA THR A 144 3.79 -0.29 -8.36
C THR A 144 5.19 -0.46 -7.80
N LEU A 145 5.64 0.54 -7.05
CA LEU A 145 6.88 0.55 -6.28
C LEU A 145 6.54 0.69 -4.79
N ASP A 146 6.94 -0.28 -3.98
CA ASP A 146 6.80 -0.22 -2.52
C ASP A 146 8.15 -0.53 -1.86
N GLU A 147 8.81 0.55 -1.44
CA GLU A 147 10.14 0.51 -0.82
C GLU A 147 10.04 0.20 0.67
N LEU A 148 10.77 -0.82 1.14
CA LEU A 148 10.82 -1.10 2.58
C LEU A 148 11.66 -0.04 3.29
N ARG A 149 10.97 0.79 4.08
CA ARG A 149 11.53 1.95 4.79
C ARG A 149 12.06 1.61 6.18
N ASP A 150 12.49 0.37 6.45
CA ASP A 150 13.29 0.15 7.65
C ASP A 150 14.62 0.87 7.44
N VAL A 151 14.76 2.04 8.05
CA VAL A 151 15.95 2.90 7.99
C VAL A 151 17.21 2.11 8.39
N LYS A 152 17.11 1.10 9.25
CA LYS A 152 18.26 0.25 9.60
C LYS A 152 18.65 -0.67 8.45
N GLU A 153 17.69 -1.34 7.82
CA GLU A 153 17.95 -2.20 6.66
C GLU A 153 18.35 -1.37 5.42
N TYR A 154 17.72 -0.22 5.19
CA TYR A 154 18.15 0.74 4.16
C TYR A 154 19.59 1.23 4.40
N ASN A 155 19.96 1.56 5.63
CA ASN A 155 21.33 1.98 5.95
C ASN A 155 22.33 0.83 5.82
N LYS A 156 21.97 -0.38 6.25
CA LYS A 156 22.79 -1.59 6.11
C LYS A 156 23.00 -1.93 4.63
N TRP A 157 21.93 -1.84 3.85
CA TRP A 157 21.94 -1.99 2.39
C TRP A 157 22.79 -0.91 1.71
N LEU A 158 22.58 0.37 2.04
CA LEU A 158 23.32 1.49 1.46
C LEU A 158 24.81 1.33 1.75
N ARG A 159 25.18 0.92 2.97
CA ARG A 159 26.57 0.58 3.29
C ARG A 159 27.11 -0.54 2.41
N SER A 160 26.36 -1.61 2.20
CA SER A 160 26.74 -2.72 1.31
C SER A 160 26.91 -2.25 -0.15
N TYR A 161 26.00 -1.42 -0.67
CA TYR A 161 26.10 -0.85 -2.01
C TYR A 161 27.35 0.02 -2.18
N LEU A 162 27.59 0.93 -1.23
CA LEU A 162 28.72 1.85 -1.26
C LEU A 162 30.06 1.12 -1.20
N LEU A 163 30.14 0.04 -0.43
CA LEU A 163 31.32 -0.83 -0.38
C LEU A 163 31.56 -1.55 -1.72
N HIS A 164 30.51 -1.99 -2.41
CA HIS A 164 30.63 -2.74 -3.67
C HIS A 164 30.88 -1.86 -4.90
N GLU A 165 30.24 -0.70 -5.03
CA GLU A 165 30.39 0.16 -6.23
C GLU A 165 31.38 1.31 -6.06
N VAL A 166 31.49 1.90 -4.86
CA VAL A 166 32.26 3.14 -4.65
C VAL A 166 33.62 2.83 -3.99
N GLY A 167 33.80 1.63 -3.43
CA GLY A 167 35.03 1.22 -2.73
C GLY A 167 35.33 2.04 -1.46
N SER A 168 34.43 2.94 -1.06
CA SER A 168 34.51 3.80 0.12
C SER A 168 33.10 4.26 0.52
N LEU A 169 32.90 4.51 1.82
CA LEU A 169 31.64 5.08 2.32
C LEU A 169 31.61 6.60 2.06
N PRO A 170 30.73 7.14 1.20
CA PRO A 170 30.44 8.56 1.16
C PRO A 170 29.99 9.08 2.53
N THR A 171 30.34 10.33 2.80
CA THR A 171 30.04 11.06 4.03
C THR A 171 28.55 11.41 4.18
N ALA A 172 27.74 11.25 3.11
CA ALA A 172 26.30 11.49 3.11
C ALA A 172 25.55 10.50 2.19
N SER A 173 24.35 10.09 2.60
CA SER A 173 23.45 9.32 1.72
C SER A 173 23.11 10.14 0.46
N PRO A 174 23.10 9.54 -0.74
CA PRO A 174 22.69 10.26 -1.93
C PRO A 174 21.26 10.81 -1.75
N PRO A 175 21.00 12.08 -2.12
CA PRO A 175 19.66 12.63 -2.06
C PRO A 175 18.77 11.88 -3.05
N ASN A 176 17.74 11.20 -2.53
CA ASN A 176 16.73 10.48 -3.30
C ASN A 176 17.32 9.37 -4.20
N PHE A 177 17.73 8.27 -3.57
CA PHE A 177 18.33 7.11 -4.24
C PHE A 177 17.49 6.59 -5.40
N THR A 178 16.17 6.46 -5.23
CA THR A 178 15.28 5.91 -6.26
C THR A 178 15.27 6.75 -7.52
N ALA A 179 15.11 8.07 -7.40
CA ALA A 179 15.17 8.95 -8.56
C ALA A 179 16.52 8.82 -9.30
N GLN A 180 17.64 8.84 -8.57
CA GLN A 180 18.96 8.91 -9.18
C GLN A 180 19.48 7.57 -9.70
N LYS A 181 19.20 6.47 -9.01
CA LYS A 181 19.82 5.16 -9.30
C LYS A 181 18.86 4.17 -9.94
N VAL A 182 17.57 4.27 -9.60
CA VAL A 182 16.54 3.40 -10.19
C VAL A 182 16.02 4.00 -11.48
N PHE A 183 15.67 5.29 -11.46
CA PHE A 183 15.17 5.99 -12.64
C PHE A 183 16.28 6.64 -13.48
N ASN A 184 17.51 6.71 -12.95
CA ASN A 184 18.65 7.35 -13.62
C ASN A 184 18.31 8.80 -14.02
N LEU A 185 17.71 9.55 -13.09
CA LEU A 185 17.38 10.95 -13.24
C LEU A 185 18.53 11.83 -12.75
N GLU A 186 18.87 12.82 -13.56
CA GLU A 186 19.80 13.89 -13.22
C GLU A 186 19.03 15.13 -12.79
N ARG A 187 19.63 15.95 -11.92
CA ARG A 187 19.01 17.20 -11.47
C ARG A 187 18.77 18.14 -12.65
N GLY A 188 17.59 18.75 -12.69
CA GLY A 188 17.14 19.60 -13.79
C GLY A 188 16.70 18.84 -15.04
N SER A 189 16.76 17.50 -15.05
CA SER A 189 16.31 16.70 -16.18
C SER A 189 14.79 16.79 -16.34
N GLN A 190 14.35 17.01 -17.58
CA GLN A 190 12.93 16.96 -17.97
C GLN A 190 12.61 15.71 -18.78
N ARG A 191 13.38 14.63 -18.56
CA ARG A 191 13.24 13.38 -19.30
C ARG A 191 11.94 12.68 -18.91
N VAL A 192 11.15 12.31 -19.91
CA VAL A 192 10.03 11.37 -19.74
C VAL A 192 10.59 9.95 -19.82
N ILE A 193 10.24 9.13 -18.84
CA ILE A 193 10.64 7.71 -18.79
C ILE A 193 9.44 6.82 -19.09
N PHE A 194 8.27 7.19 -18.55
CA PHE A 194 7.07 6.38 -18.62
C PHE A 194 6.04 7.00 -19.56
N ASP A 195 6.28 6.87 -20.86
CA ASP A 195 5.47 7.50 -21.90
C ASP A 195 4.01 7.01 -21.94
N SER A 196 3.76 5.77 -21.51
CA SER A 196 2.45 5.11 -21.58
C SER A 196 1.78 4.91 -20.22
N LEU A 197 2.31 5.52 -19.15
CA LEU A 197 1.88 5.24 -17.78
C LEU A 197 0.49 5.81 -17.49
N GLU A 198 -0.39 4.93 -17.04
CA GLU A 198 -1.76 5.27 -16.66
C GLU A 198 -1.99 5.05 -15.15
N ASN A 199 -1.31 4.05 -14.58
CA ASN A 199 -1.50 3.63 -13.19
C ASN A 199 -0.19 3.70 -12.43
N LEU A 200 -0.09 4.63 -11.47
CA LEU A 200 1.08 4.79 -10.62
C LEU A 200 0.74 4.54 -9.16
N HIS A 201 1.44 3.61 -8.53
CA HIS A 201 1.38 3.36 -7.10
C HIS A 201 2.79 3.42 -6.52
N LEU A 202 2.99 4.37 -5.62
CA LEU A 202 4.24 4.56 -4.90
C LEU A 202 3.96 4.42 -3.41
N SER A 203 4.74 3.59 -2.74
CA SER A 203 4.72 3.40 -1.30
C SER A 203 6.12 3.56 -0.74
N SER A 204 6.25 4.44 0.25
CA SER A 204 7.49 4.77 0.93
C SER A 204 8.62 5.34 0.06
N VAL A 205 8.26 5.88 -1.12
CA VAL A 205 9.18 6.51 -2.06
C VAL A 205 9.39 7.98 -1.69
N SER A 206 10.64 8.42 -1.64
CA SER A 206 10.94 9.84 -1.37
C SER A 206 10.81 10.69 -2.63
N PHE A 207 10.22 11.88 -2.50
CA PHE A 207 10.26 12.94 -3.53
C PHE A 207 11.25 14.06 -3.18
N ALA A 208 11.94 13.96 -2.04
CA ALA A 208 12.83 15.01 -1.56
C ALA A 208 13.90 15.34 -2.60
N ASN A 209 14.09 16.63 -2.88
CA ASN A 209 15.13 17.17 -3.80
C ASN A 209 15.10 16.69 -5.26
N MET A 210 14.09 15.91 -5.70
CA MET A 210 13.95 15.40 -7.07
C MET A 210 12.49 15.42 -7.59
N GLY A 211 11.61 16.16 -6.92
CA GLY A 211 10.17 16.14 -7.19
C GLY A 211 9.81 16.60 -8.61
N LEU A 212 10.50 17.59 -9.16
CA LEU A 212 10.26 18.10 -10.51
C LEU A 212 10.70 17.09 -11.56
N GLU A 213 11.87 16.49 -11.40
CA GLU A 213 12.41 15.46 -12.28
C GLU A 213 11.47 14.24 -12.30
N MET A 214 10.98 13.81 -11.14
CA MET A 214 10.02 12.71 -11.03
C MET A 214 8.67 13.06 -11.67
N LEU A 215 8.21 14.32 -11.57
CA LEU A 215 7.00 14.79 -12.25
C LEU A 215 7.12 14.64 -13.78
N TYR A 216 8.27 14.99 -14.37
CA TYR A 216 8.53 14.77 -15.79
C TYR A 216 8.64 13.28 -16.14
N ALA A 217 9.38 12.52 -15.34
CA ALA A 217 9.61 11.10 -15.58
C ALA A 217 8.31 10.30 -15.69
N PHE A 218 7.34 10.57 -14.80
CA PHE A 218 6.07 9.85 -14.70
C PHE A 218 5.01 10.27 -15.72
N ASN A 219 5.23 11.32 -16.51
CA ASN A 219 4.24 11.80 -17.48
C ASN A 219 2.83 11.98 -16.89
N VAL A 220 2.73 12.72 -15.77
CA VAL A 220 1.54 12.77 -14.91
C VAL A 220 0.21 13.08 -15.61
N GLU A 221 0.25 13.71 -16.79
CA GLU A 221 -0.91 14.07 -17.62
C GLU A 221 -1.70 12.84 -18.10
N LYS A 222 -1.02 11.70 -18.30
CA LYS A 222 -1.66 10.45 -18.76
C LYS A 222 -2.19 9.58 -17.62
N LEU A 223 -1.90 9.93 -16.37
CA LEU A 223 -2.33 9.14 -15.24
C LEU A 223 -3.86 9.16 -15.11
N THR A 224 -4.42 7.97 -14.94
CA THR A 224 -5.83 7.72 -14.61
C THR A 224 -5.98 7.25 -13.16
N SER A 225 -4.92 6.66 -12.59
CA SER A 225 -4.86 6.26 -11.19
C SER A 225 -3.53 6.68 -10.56
N LEU A 226 -3.61 7.39 -9.43
CA LEU A 226 -2.45 7.77 -8.62
C LEU A 226 -2.66 7.30 -7.18
N ARG A 227 -1.71 6.52 -6.65
CA ARG A 227 -1.69 6.09 -5.25
C ARG A 227 -0.36 6.43 -4.62
N LEU A 228 -0.38 7.23 -3.56
CA LEU A 228 0.79 7.62 -2.80
C LEU A 228 0.59 7.21 -1.35
N ARG A 229 1.44 6.32 -0.84
CA ARG A 229 1.39 5.83 0.55
C ARG A 229 2.70 6.10 1.25
N ARG A 230 2.69 6.87 2.34
CA ARG A 230 3.90 7.12 3.15
C ARG A 230 5.10 7.63 2.35
N CYS A 231 4.86 8.34 1.24
CA CYS A 231 5.91 8.93 0.42
C CYS A 231 6.40 10.26 1.03
N GLU A 232 7.71 10.40 1.19
CA GLU A 232 8.33 11.61 1.73
C GLU A 232 8.15 12.80 0.80
N SER A 233 7.89 13.99 1.34
CA SER A 233 7.70 15.20 0.53
C SER A 233 6.59 15.08 -0.56
N SER A 234 5.67 14.13 -0.42
CA SER A 234 4.57 13.92 -1.40
C SER A 234 3.62 15.11 -1.48
N LEU A 235 3.38 15.83 -0.37
CA LEU A 235 2.60 17.06 -0.35
C LEU A 235 3.23 18.16 -1.21
N LYS A 236 4.55 18.36 -1.10
CA LYS A 236 5.29 19.29 -1.97
C LYS A 236 5.22 18.86 -3.42
N TRP A 237 5.31 17.56 -3.70
CA TRP A 237 5.16 17.04 -5.06
C TRP A 237 3.77 17.30 -5.65
N LEU A 238 2.69 17.10 -4.89
CA LEU A 238 1.33 17.49 -5.32
C LEU A 238 1.25 19.00 -5.59
N GLN A 239 1.90 19.82 -4.77
CA GLN A 239 1.98 21.26 -4.99
C GLN A 239 2.70 21.61 -6.31
N GLU A 240 3.79 20.90 -6.65
CA GLU A 240 4.48 21.08 -7.92
C GLU A 240 3.62 20.66 -9.12
N ILE A 241 2.83 19.59 -8.99
CA ILE A 241 1.84 19.22 -10.02
C ILE A 241 0.82 20.36 -10.20
N LEU A 242 0.32 20.93 -9.11
CA LEU A 242 -0.61 22.06 -9.18
C LEU A 242 0.01 23.28 -9.89
N LYS A 243 1.25 23.62 -9.57
CA LYS A 243 1.98 24.73 -10.21
C LYS A 243 2.28 24.47 -11.68
N SER A 244 2.47 23.21 -12.08
CA SER A 244 2.87 22.86 -13.44
C SER A 244 1.86 23.22 -14.53
N GLY A 245 0.60 23.51 -14.17
CA GLY A 245 -0.43 23.85 -15.16
C GLY A 245 -0.94 22.65 -15.98
N LYS A 246 -0.33 21.47 -15.83
CA LYS A 246 -0.69 20.24 -16.54
C LYS A 246 -2.07 19.72 -16.15
N ALA A 247 -2.91 19.42 -17.12
CA ALA A 247 -4.22 18.83 -16.89
C ALA A 247 -4.07 17.32 -16.66
N MET A 248 -4.72 16.80 -15.61
CA MET A 248 -4.75 15.37 -15.31
C MET A 248 -6.17 14.84 -15.52
N SER A 249 -6.28 13.57 -15.89
CA SER A 249 -7.57 12.90 -16.07
C SER A 249 -7.73 11.75 -15.08
N LEU A 250 -7.48 12.02 -13.79
CA LEU A 250 -7.56 11.00 -12.75
C LEU A 250 -9.02 10.56 -12.51
N LYS A 251 -9.20 9.24 -12.48
CA LYS A 251 -10.41 8.55 -12.01
C LYS A 251 -10.24 7.99 -10.61
N SER A 252 -9.01 7.65 -10.22
CA SER A 252 -8.70 7.12 -8.90
C SER A 252 -7.56 7.89 -8.26
N PHE A 253 -7.77 8.33 -7.02
CA PHE A 253 -6.76 8.98 -6.21
C PHE A 253 -6.71 8.37 -4.81
N GLU A 254 -5.53 7.92 -4.41
CA GLU A 254 -5.26 7.49 -3.06
C GLU A 254 -4.08 8.27 -2.50
N PHE A 255 -4.26 8.84 -1.31
CA PHE A 255 -3.23 9.62 -0.65
C PHE A 255 -3.21 9.32 0.84
N ALA A 256 -2.14 8.69 1.30
CA ALA A 256 -1.83 8.51 2.71
C ALA A 256 -0.56 9.29 3.04
N LEU A 257 -0.72 10.36 3.82
CA LEU A 257 0.36 11.29 4.13
C LEU A 257 1.47 10.57 4.91
N SER A 258 2.73 10.78 4.50
CA SER A 258 3.90 10.31 5.24
C SER A 258 4.02 11.10 6.53
N THR A 259 3.63 10.48 7.64
CA THR A 259 3.82 11.03 8.99
C THR A 259 5.22 10.75 9.53
N SER A 260 6.22 10.51 8.67
CA SER A 260 7.61 10.49 9.12
C SER A 260 7.85 11.75 9.91
N HIS A 261 8.21 11.60 11.20
CA HIS A 261 8.38 12.70 12.15
C HIS A 261 9.13 13.86 11.54
N GLN A 262 10.13 13.59 10.69
CA GLN A 262 10.90 14.64 10.03
C GLN A 262 10.06 15.56 9.12
N ASP A 263 9.15 15.04 8.30
CA ASP A 263 8.38 15.86 7.35
C ASP A 263 7.41 16.79 8.09
N ILE A 264 6.63 16.23 9.02
CA ILE A 264 5.63 16.98 9.77
C ILE A 264 6.29 17.86 10.85
N CYS A 265 7.25 17.37 11.63
CA CYS A 265 7.90 18.19 12.65
C CYS A 265 8.72 19.33 12.04
N THR A 266 9.39 19.12 10.90
CA THR A 266 10.14 20.22 10.24
C THR A 266 9.18 21.29 9.73
N GLU A 267 8.08 20.91 9.07
CA GLU A 267 7.10 21.88 8.60
C GLU A 267 6.35 22.55 9.77
N LEU A 268 5.96 21.81 10.81
CA LEU A 268 5.38 22.36 12.03
C LEU A 268 6.30 23.36 12.71
N ALA A 269 7.60 23.03 12.86
CA ALA A 269 8.58 23.93 13.45
C ALA A 269 8.78 25.22 12.63
N THR A 270 8.55 25.16 11.32
CA THR A 270 8.76 26.29 10.41
C THR A 270 7.51 27.16 10.25
N LEU A 271 6.33 26.54 10.17
CA LEU A 271 5.07 27.18 9.78
C LEU A 271 4.08 27.34 10.94
N GLY A 272 4.21 26.54 12.00
CA GLY A 272 3.19 26.40 13.04
C GLY A 272 2.03 25.47 12.62
N HIS A 273 1.24 25.04 13.60
CA HIS A 273 0.16 24.06 13.41
C HIS A 273 -0.95 24.58 12.47
N GLU A 274 -1.42 25.80 12.68
CA GLU A 274 -2.55 26.38 11.94
C GLU A 274 -2.21 26.62 10.46
N TYR A 275 -1.02 27.18 10.17
CA TYR A 275 -0.60 27.41 8.80
C TYR A 275 -0.33 26.10 8.05
N LEU A 276 0.21 25.08 8.73
CA LEU A 276 0.41 23.77 8.13
C LEU A 276 -0.93 23.13 7.75
N ALA A 277 -1.94 23.21 8.63
CA ALA A 277 -3.29 22.75 8.36
C ALA A 277 -3.87 23.42 7.11
N ILE A 278 -3.86 24.76 7.05
CA ILE A 278 -4.35 25.54 5.90
C ILE A 278 -3.63 25.12 4.62
N ARG A 279 -2.30 25.06 4.65
CA ARG A 279 -1.49 24.70 3.47
C ARG A 279 -1.78 23.27 2.98
N MET A 280 -1.92 22.31 3.90
CA MET A 280 -2.29 20.94 3.54
C MET A 280 -3.66 20.90 2.87
N THR A 281 -4.66 21.55 3.47
CA THR A 281 -6.01 21.64 2.94
C THR A 281 -6.02 22.28 1.56
N GLU A 282 -5.36 23.42 1.36
CA GLU A 282 -5.26 24.10 0.07
C GLU A 282 -4.69 23.21 -1.02
N ILE A 283 -3.61 22.49 -0.73
CA ILE A 283 -2.95 21.61 -1.71
C ILE A 283 -3.84 20.41 -2.03
N ILE A 284 -4.36 19.70 -1.03
CA ILE A 284 -5.12 18.47 -1.24
C ILE A 284 -6.47 18.78 -1.89
N CYS A 285 -7.23 19.75 -1.36
CA CYS A 285 -8.51 20.16 -1.95
C CYS A 285 -8.31 20.82 -3.32
N GLY A 286 -7.22 21.57 -3.53
CA GLY A 286 -6.85 22.10 -4.85
C GLY A 286 -6.57 20.99 -5.86
N PHE A 287 -5.89 19.92 -5.44
CA PHE A 287 -5.62 18.75 -6.28
C PHE A 287 -6.89 17.97 -6.63
N ILE A 288 -7.79 17.77 -5.67
CA ILE A 288 -9.08 17.11 -5.90
C ILE A 288 -9.93 17.89 -6.90
N ARG A 289 -10.10 19.21 -6.70
CA ARG A 289 -10.88 20.08 -7.61
C ARG A 289 -10.37 20.07 -9.04
N ARG A 290 -9.07 19.91 -9.23
CA ARG A 290 -8.44 19.84 -10.56
C ARG A 290 -8.79 18.57 -11.34
N ASN A 291 -9.31 17.54 -10.66
CA ASN A 291 -9.63 16.24 -11.24
C ASN A 291 -11.15 15.97 -11.19
N PRO A 292 -11.98 16.67 -11.99
CA PRO A 292 -13.44 16.51 -11.97
C PRO A 292 -13.91 15.12 -12.45
N GLY A 293 -13.01 14.30 -13.00
CA GLY A 293 -13.26 12.91 -13.40
C GLY A 293 -13.15 11.89 -12.27
N LEU A 294 -12.92 12.32 -11.03
CA LEU A 294 -12.64 11.42 -9.92
C LEU A 294 -13.87 10.56 -9.55
N GLU A 295 -13.68 9.25 -9.60
CA GLU A 295 -14.68 8.23 -9.27
C GLU A 295 -14.32 7.51 -7.95
N ASN A 296 -13.03 7.41 -7.63
CA ASN A 296 -12.52 6.70 -6.45
C ASN A 296 -11.57 7.60 -5.67
N LEU A 297 -11.87 7.86 -4.41
CA LEU A 297 -11.04 8.63 -3.51
C LEU A 297 -10.75 7.86 -2.22
N SER A 298 -9.48 7.81 -1.82
CA SER A 298 -9.05 7.27 -0.54
C SER A 298 -8.04 8.21 0.12
N LEU A 299 -8.37 8.76 1.27
CA LEU A 299 -7.53 9.72 1.98
C LEU A 299 -7.22 9.23 3.38
N MET A 300 -5.96 9.39 3.79
CA MET A 300 -5.50 9.21 5.16
C MET A 300 -4.70 10.43 5.59
N LEU A 301 -5.32 11.26 6.44
CA LEU A 301 -4.93 12.63 6.76
C LEU A 301 -4.80 12.82 8.27
N PRO A 302 -3.95 13.77 8.74
CA PRO A 302 -3.80 14.04 10.17
C PRO A 302 -5.04 14.73 10.76
N GLU A 303 -5.22 14.62 12.08
CA GLU A 303 -6.29 15.28 12.84
C GLU A 303 -6.35 16.80 12.65
N CYS A 304 -5.20 17.47 12.45
CA CYS A 304 -5.17 18.92 12.25
C CYS A 304 -5.68 19.37 10.86
N PHE A 305 -6.09 18.46 10.00
CA PHE A 305 -6.60 18.78 8.67
C PHE A 305 -8.01 19.39 8.74
N ASP A 306 -8.33 20.33 7.85
CA ASP A 306 -9.66 20.95 7.78
C ASP A 306 -10.63 20.04 7.02
N TRP A 307 -11.36 19.22 7.78
CA TRP A 307 -12.31 18.25 7.27
C TRP A 307 -13.58 18.88 6.69
N ASP A 308 -13.99 20.05 7.17
CA ASP A 308 -15.16 20.77 6.64
C ASP A 308 -14.89 21.24 5.21
N THR A 309 -13.74 21.91 4.99
CA THR A 309 -13.33 22.35 3.65
C THR A 309 -13.16 21.18 2.68
N LEU A 310 -12.69 20.02 3.16
CA LEU A 310 -12.63 18.82 2.33
C LEU A 310 -14.01 18.28 2.01
N ALA A 311 -14.89 18.14 2.99
CA ALA A 311 -16.25 17.66 2.76
C ALA A 311 -16.97 18.55 1.74
N ASP A 312 -16.88 19.88 1.89
CA ASP A 312 -17.37 20.86 0.91
C ASP A 312 -16.76 20.66 -0.47
N THR A 313 -15.44 20.46 -0.54
CA THR A 313 -14.76 20.15 -1.81
C THR A 313 -15.32 18.89 -2.46
N LEU A 314 -15.58 17.84 -1.70
CA LEU A 314 -16.11 16.58 -2.20
C LEU A 314 -17.56 16.67 -2.66
N THR A 315 -18.38 17.55 -2.08
CA THR A 315 -19.74 17.78 -2.58
C THR A 315 -19.74 18.23 -4.04
N SER A 316 -18.72 18.94 -4.52
CA SER A 316 -18.61 19.30 -5.94
C SER A 316 -18.38 18.10 -6.88
N HIS A 317 -18.00 16.94 -6.34
CA HIS A 317 -17.77 15.69 -7.07
C HIS A 317 -18.93 14.68 -6.91
N HIS A 318 -20.03 15.05 -6.24
CA HIS A 318 -21.12 14.13 -5.89
C HIS A 318 -21.75 13.39 -7.06
N HIS A 319 -21.67 13.92 -8.29
CA HIS A 319 -22.21 13.28 -9.50
C HIS A 319 -21.35 12.13 -10.08
N ARG A 320 -20.11 11.97 -9.64
CA ARG A 320 -19.17 10.98 -10.21
C ARG A 320 -18.48 10.12 -9.17
N LEU A 321 -18.33 10.63 -7.95
CA LEU A 321 -17.65 9.91 -6.88
C LEU A 321 -18.46 8.68 -6.49
N ALA A 322 -17.96 7.50 -6.85
CA ALA A 322 -18.59 6.21 -6.61
C ALA A 322 -18.07 5.53 -5.34
N ARG A 323 -16.79 5.79 -4.99
CA ARG A 323 -16.12 5.23 -3.82
C ARG A 323 -15.38 6.29 -3.04
N LEU A 324 -15.66 6.37 -1.75
CA LEU A 324 -15.00 7.26 -0.81
C LEU A 324 -14.47 6.48 0.39
N VAL A 325 -13.20 6.66 0.71
CA VAL A 325 -12.57 6.10 1.90
C VAL A 325 -11.82 7.21 2.62
N LEU A 326 -12.14 7.45 3.90
CA LEU A 326 -11.54 8.53 4.69
C LEU A 326 -10.97 7.98 5.99
N HIS A 327 -9.74 8.36 6.31
CA HIS A 327 -9.04 8.01 7.54
C HIS A 327 -8.45 9.24 8.20
N GLN A 328 -8.67 9.36 9.51
CA GLN A 328 -7.97 10.31 10.34
C GLN A 328 -6.86 9.61 11.13
N LEU A 329 -5.67 10.18 11.06
CA LEU A 329 -4.55 9.84 11.92
C LEU A 329 -4.56 10.78 13.13
N GLY A 330 -4.93 10.26 14.29
CA GLY A 330 -4.82 10.94 15.57
C GLY A 330 -3.53 10.59 16.30
N GLY A 331 -3.22 11.36 17.34
CA GLY A 331 -2.11 11.10 18.26
C GLY A 331 -1.19 12.30 18.44
N ALA A 332 -1.01 12.70 19.69
CA ALA A 332 -0.06 13.74 20.05
C ALA A 332 1.38 13.29 19.73
N PRO A 333 2.25 14.19 19.23
CA PRO A 333 3.68 13.93 19.16
C PRO A 333 4.23 13.76 20.59
N SER A 334 4.28 12.52 21.07
CA SER A 334 5.01 12.19 22.30
C SER A 334 6.50 12.43 22.05
N MET A 335 7.01 13.59 22.49
CA MET A 335 8.44 13.92 22.46
C MET A 335 9.31 12.93 23.28
N ARG A 336 8.72 12.08 24.12
CA ARG A 336 9.47 11.29 25.11
C ARG A 336 10.10 10.01 24.57
N PHE A 337 9.71 9.52 23.38
CA PHE A 337 10.19 8.21 22.90
C PHE A 337 10.53 8.09 21.41
N GLY A 338 10.52 9.19 20.63
CA GLY A 338 10.96 9.14 19.22
C GLY A 338 10.08 8.29 18.28
N MET A 339 9.01 7.69 18.78
CA MET A 339 7.93 7.06 18.02
C MET A 339 6.62 7.68 18.49
N ALA A 340 6.01 8.56 17.68
CA ALA A 340 4.59 8.83 17.88
C ALA A 340 3.85 7.57 17.46
N ARG A 341 3.16 6.94 18.41
CA ARG A 341 2.12 5.97 18.08
C ARG A 341 0.95 6.80 17.58
N LEU A 342 0.83 6.88 16.27
CA LEU A 342 -0.37 7.43 15.64
C LEU A 342 -1.48 6.42 15.91
N MET A 343 -2.54 6.88 16.55
CA MET A 343 -3.76 6.11 16.75
C MET A 343 -4.78 6.62 15.77
N GLU A 344 -5.41 5.72 15.03
CA GLU A 344 -6.49 6.10 14.14
C GLU A 344 -7.69 6.55 14.95
N THR A 345 -8.32 7.63 14.54
CA THR A 345 -9.48 8.19 15.22
C THR A 345 -10.65 8.30 14.25
N SER A 346 -11.87 8.37 14.77
CA SER A 346 -13.06 8.68 13.98
C SER A 346 -12.87 9.98 13.19
N ILE A 347 -13.38 10.01 11.96
CA ILE A 347 -13.41 11.23 11.14
C ILE A 347 -14.55 12.14 11.65
N PRO A 348 -14.43 13.47 11.57
CA PRO A 348 -15.53 14.37 11.89
C PRO A 348 -16.74 14.09 11.01
N TRP A 349 -17.90 13.93 11.63
CA TRP A 349 -19.18 13.75 10.93
C TRP A 349 -19.81 15.12 10.69
N THR A 350 -19.77 15.59 9.43
CA THR A 350 -20.15 16.96 9.06
C THR A 350 -21.37 16.97 8.13
N LEU A 351 -22.15 18.05 8.13
CA LEU A 351 -23.32 18.18 7.24
C LEU A 351 -22.96 18.03 5.74
N PRO A 352 -21.84 18.57 5.22
CA PRO A 352 -21.45 18.33 3.83
C PRO A 352 -21.10 16.85 3.55
N LEU A 353 -20.54 16.13 4.53
CA LEU A 353 -20.29 14.70 4.40
C LEU A 353 -21.60 13.90 4.34
N GLU A 354 -22.59 14.25 5.16
CA GLU A 354 -23.93 13.63 5.11
C GLU A 354 -24.58 13.81 3.72
N SER A 355 -24.55 15.04 3.20
CA SER A 355 -25.07 15.37 1.87
C SER A 355 -24.39 14.53 0.77
N LEU A 356 -23.07 14.34 0.87
CA LEU A 356 -22.32 13.49 -0.05
C LEU A 356 -22.72 12.01 0.06
N LEU A 357 -22.91 11.50 1.27
CA LEU A 357 -23.34 10.11 1.53
C LEU A 357 -24.77 9.83 1.04
N GLN A 358 -25.64 10.85 1.00
CA GLN A 358 -26.98 10.76 0.40
C GLN A 358 -26.96 10.84 -1.13
N SER A 359 -25.81 11.12 -1.76
CA SER A 359 -25.70 11.12 -3.22
C SER A 359 -25.99 9.72 -3.78
N SER A 360 -26.88 9.67 -4.78
CA SER A 360 -27.20 8.43 -5.53
C SER A 360 -26.01 7.76 -6.22
N GLN A 361 -24.91 8.50 -6.46
CA GLN A 361 -23.74 7.98 -7.16
C GLN A 361 -22.75 7.30 -6.23
N LEU A 362 -22.74 7.66 -4.94
CA LEU A 362 -21.83 7.06 -3.99
C LEU A 362 -22.34 5.66 -3.62
N THR A 363 -21.59 4.65 -3.99
CA THR A 363 -21.95 3.24 -3.77
C THR A 363 -21.09 2.56 -2.72
N SER A 364 -19.94 3.15 -2.38
CA SER A 364 -19.00 2.60 -1.42
C SER A 364 -18.47 3.69 -0.49
N PHE A 365 -18.56 3.43 0.81
CA PHE A 365 -18.00 4.28 1.85
C PHE A 365 -17.11 3.46 2.77
N GLY A 366 -15.95 4.00 3.14
CA GLY A 366 -15.04 3.40 4.11
C GLY A 366 -14.53 4.40 5.13
N SER A 367 -14.48 3.98 6.39
CA SER A 367 -14.15 4.84 7.52
C SER A 367 -13.61 4.04 8.71
N PRO A 368 -12.76 4.62 9.58
CA PRO A 368 -12.37 4.03 10.85
C PRO A 368 -13.41 4.23 11.97
N VAL A 369 -14.54 4.91 11.68
CA VAL A 369 -15.65 5.11 12.63
C VAL A 369 -16.18 3.75 13.10
N THR A 370 -16.47 3.63 14.40
CA THR A 370 -16.95 2.38 14.98
C THR A 370 -18.32 1.98 14.41
N PRO A 371 -18.67 0.69 14.38
CA PRO A 371 -19.99 0.26 13.92
C PRO A 371 -21.14 0.91 14.71
N GLY A 372 -21.01 1.09 16.03
CA GLY A 372 -21.99 1.78 16.86
C GLY A 372 -22.19 3.25 16.46
N GLU A 373 -21.10 4.03 16.33
CA GLU A 373 -21.16 5.43 15.88
C GLU A 373 -21.77 5.55 14.48
N LEU A 374 -21.39 4.65 13.57
CA LEU A 374 -21.89 4.65 12.20
C LEU A 374 -23.39 4.33 12.14
N THR A 375 -23.87 3.42 12.99
CA THR A 375 -25.31 3.14 13.16
C THR A 375 -26.07 4.41 13.53
N LEU A 376 -25.64 5.10 14.58
CA LEU A 376 -26.28 6.32 15.08
C LEU A 376 -26.32 7.40 13.99
N ASN A 377 -25.19 7.64 13.34
CA ASN A 377 -25.09 8.64 12.28
C ASN A 377 -26.02 8.33 11.11
N PHE A 378 -26.01 7.10 10.60
CA PHE A 378 -26.94 6.72 9.54
C PHE A 378 -28.40 6.76 10.01
N GLN A 379 -28.68 6.47 11.28
CA GLN A 379 -30.02 6.57 11.89
C GLN A 379 -30.62 7.95 11.85
N MET A 380 -29.81 8.98 12.01
CA MET A 380 -30.25 10.37 11.95
C MET A 380 -30.46 10.88 10.52
N MET A 381 -29.95 10.17 9.50
CA MET A 381 -30.05 10.62 8.11
C MET A 381 -31.41 10.31 7.48
N ASN A 382 -31.97 11.29 6.78
CA ASN A 382 -33.19 11.15 5.99
C ASN A 382 -33.09 11.94 4.66
N PRO A 383 -33.05 11.27 3.48
CA PRO A 383 -33.11 9.82 3.28
C PRO A 383 -31.84 9.09 3.76
N ARG A 384 -31.95 7.77 3.95
CA ARG A 384 -30.79 6.91 4.24
C ARG A 384 -29.84 6.82 3.05
N PRO A 385 -28.53 6.69 3.27
CA PRO A 385 -27.56 6.45 2.20
C PRO A 385 -27.89 5.20 1.38
N SER A 386 -27.73 5.29 0.06
CA SER A 386 -27.96 4.20 -0.88
C SER A 386 -26.67 3.41 -1.18
N LEU A 387 -25.87 3.16 -0.14
CA LEU A 387 -24.57 2.48 -0.25
C LEU A 387 -24.76 0.98 -0.54
N LYS A 388 -23.88 0.42 -1.38
CA LYS A 388 -23.78 -1.03 -1.64
C LYS A 388 -22.68 -1.70 -0.82
N LEU A 389 -21.62 -0.96 -0.51
CA LEU A 389 -20.48 -1.45 0.24
C LEU A 389 -20.11 -0.50 1.38
N ILE A 390 -19.99 -1.04 2.58
CA ILE A 390 -19.40 -0.37 3.73
C ILE A 390 -18.10 -1.06 4.09
N HIS A 391 -17.04 -0.27 4.25
CA HIS A 391 -15.71 -0.75 4.59
C HIS A 391 -15.27 -0.21 5.94
N PHE A 392 -15.29 -1.07 6.95
CA PHE A 392 -14.69 -0.77 8.24
C PHE A 392 -13.19 -0.95 8.15
N ARG A 393 -12.47 0.10 8.54
CA ARG A 393 -11.01 0.08 8.63
C ARG A 393 -10.67 -0.04 10.08
N ILE A 394 -10.40 -1.27 10.48
CA ILE A 394 -10.45 -1.68 11.87
C ILE A 394 -9.01 -1.73 12.40
N SER A 395 -8.77 -1.06 13.52
CA SER A 395 -7.50 -1.18 14.22
C SER A 395 -7.26 -2.64 14.66
N SER A 396 -6.01 -3.13 14.59
CA SER A 396 -5.68 -4.52 14.98
C SER A 396 -6.26 -5.01 16.31
N VAL A 397 -6.48 -4.10 17.27
CA VAL A 397 -7.02 -4.42 18.60
C VAL A 397 -8.48 -4.90 18.56
N PHE A 398 -9.32 -4.32 17.69
CA PHE A 398 -10.75 -4.64 17.58
C PHE A 398 -11.01 -5.93 16.75
N LEU A 399 -10.08 -6.33 15.88
CA LEU A 399 -10.19 -7.62 15.16
C LEU A 399 -9.72 -8.81 16.00
N GLU A 400 -8.82 -8.61 16.96
CA GLU A 400 -8.42 -9.67 17.89
C GLU A 400 -9.60 -10.16 18.74
N SER A 401 -10.52 -9.27 19.12
CA SER A 401 -11.76 -9.58 19.84
C SER A 401 -12.79 -10.29 18.96
N ILE A 402 -12.95 -9.91 17.69
CA ILE A 402 -13.84 -10.61 16.75
C ILE A 402 -13.35 -12.05 16.50
N VAL A 403 -12.04 -12.23 16.33
CA VAL A 403 -11.43 -13.54 16.05
C VAL A 403 -11.36 -14.43 17.32
N SER A 404 -11.45 -13.89 18.55
CA SER A 404 -11.56 -14.73 19.77
C SER A 404 -12.89 -15.43 19.94
N HIS A 405 -13.94 -14.94 19.30
CA HIS A 405 -15.27 -15.55 19.40
C HIS A 405 -15.51 -16.65 18.37
N SER A 406 -14.57 -16.87 17.44
CA SER A 406 -14.63 -17.93 16.42
C SER A 406 -13.44 -18.89 16.54
N GLU A 407 -13.49 -19.84 17.48
CA GLU A 407 -12.52 -20.94 17.55
C GLU A 407 -12.82 -22.03 16.49
N PRO A 408 -11.78 -22.67 15.90
CA PRO A 408 -10.84 -23.50 16.65
C PRO A 408 -9.34 -23.20 16.47
N ASP A 409 -8.64 -23.18 17.62
CA ASP A 409 -7.40 -23.91 17.94
C ASP A 409 -6.14 -23.73 17.04
N TRP A 410 -5.80 -22.50 16.65
CA TRP A 410 -4.45 -22.17 16.15
C TRP A 410 -3.75 -21.06 16.94
N ARG A 411 -4.37 -20.55 18.01
CA ARG A 411 -3.91 -19.38 18.79
C ARG A 411 -2.86 -19.67 19.87
N SER A 412 -2.29 -20.88 19.93
CA SER A 412 -1.22 -21.15 20.90
C SER A 412 0.13 -20.50 20.54
N THR A 413 0.33 -20.02 19.30
CA THR A 413 1.63 -19.51 18.85
C THR A 413 1.85 -18.01 19.13
N TYR A 414 0.78 -17.22 19.24
CA TYR A 414 0.87 -15.75 19.42
C TYR A 414 0.78 -15.26 20.87
N LYS A 415 0.59 -16.15 21.86
CA LYS A 415 0.53 -15.78 23.29
C LYS A 415 1.82 -15.18 23.88
N ASN A 416 2.92 -15.13 23.11
CA ASN A 416 4.22 -14.69 23.62
C ASN A 416 4.66 -13.30 23.16
N LEU A 417 3.85 -12.54 22.42
CA LEU A 417 4.09 -11.11 22.28
C LEU A 417 3.53 -10.42 23.52
N ASN A 418 4.42 -10.03 24.43
CA ASN A 418 4.13 -9.24 25.63
C ASN A 418 3.25 -8.03 25.32
N THR A 419 1.94 -8.21 25.40
CA THR A 419 0.90 -7.17 25.26
C THR A 419 0.85 -6.25 26.48
N SER A 420 1.63 -6.49 27.54
CA SER A 420 1.60 -5.68 28.76
C SER A 420 2.38 -4.35 28.69
N GLN A 421 3.14 -4.06 27.63
CA GLN A 421 3.89 -2.80 27.48
C GLN A 421 3.31 -1.83 26.44
N PHE A 422 2.15 -2.14 25.86
CA PHE A 422 1.50 -1.29 24.85
C PHE A 422 0.48 -0.27 25.41
N TRP A 423 0.19 -0.32 26.71
CA TRP A 423 -0.90 0.46 27.31
C TRP A 423 -0.46 1.84 27.77
N GLY A 424 -0.92 2.84 27.03
CA GLY A 424 -0.83 4.26 27.36
C GLY A 424 -2.18 4.91 27.65
N THR A 425 -3.22 4.13 27.99
CA THR A 425 -4.40 4.50 28.79
C THR A 425 -5.16 3.20 29.01
N GLY A 426 -5.45 2.86 30.26
CA GLY A 426 -6.20 1.65 30.61
C GLY A 426 -7.66 1.78 30.18
N GLY A 427 -8.00 1.11 29.08
CA GLY A 427 -9.33 0.61 28.82
C GLY A 427 -9.18 -0.88 28.57
N ASP A 428 -9.71 -1.70 29.47
CA ASP A 428 -9.93 -3.11 29.19
C ASP A 428 -10.77 -3.20 27.92
N VAL A 429 -10.37 -4.03 26.95
CA VAL A 429 -11.25 -4.40 25.83
C VAL A 429 -12.39 -5.20 26.47
N SER A 430 -13.54 -4.56 26.67
CA SER A 430 -14.74 -5.23 27.15
C SER A 430 -15.22 -6.24 26.10
N GLU A 431 -15.85 -7.32 26.56
CA GLU A 431 -16.53 -8.31 25.71
C GLU A 431 -17.56 -7.68 24.74
N ASP A 432 -17.98 -6.43 24.98
CA ASP A 432 -18.95 -5.63 24.20
C ASP A 432 -18.51 -5.28 22.75
N ASP A 433 -17.22 -5.10 22.48
CA ASP A 433 -16.77 -4.54 21.18
C ASP A 433 -17.01 -5.48 19.99
N SER A 434 -17.02 -6.80 20.22
CA SER A 434 -17.30 -7.77 19.14
C SER A 434 -18.77 -7.82 18.76
N ASP A 435 -19.68 -7.45 19.66
CA ASP A 435 -21.12 -7.45 19.39
C ASP A 435 -21.51 -6.26 18.50
N GLU A 436 -20.79 -5.13 18.58
CA GLU A 436 -21.12 -3.94 17.79
C GLU A 436 -21.13 -4.18 16.27
N ILE A 437 -20.21 -4.99 15.73
CA ILE A 437 -20.18 -5.26 14.28
C ILE A 437 -21.32 -6.19 13.84
N PHE A 438 -21.72 -7.12 14.71
CA PHE A 438 -22.87 -7.98 14.48
C PHE A 438 -24.17 -7.20 14.58
N ASP A 439 -24.31 -6.35 15.61
CA ASP A 439 -25.45 -5.46 15.80
C ASP A 439 -25.59 -4.47 14.63
N PHE A 440 -24.48 -3.88 14.20
CA PHE A 440 -24.45 -3.03 13.00
C PHE A 440 -24.89 -3.84 11.77
N ALA A 441 -24.37 -5.05 11.57
CA ALA A 441 -24.73 -5.85 10.42
C ALA A 441 -26.21 -6.26 10.43
N GLU A 442 -26.73 -6.70 11.58
CA GLU A 442 -28.13 -7.05 11.75
C GLU A 442 -29.03 -5.86 11.44
N TRP A 443 -28.73 -4.69 12.03
CA TRP A 443 -29.47 -3.47 11.74
C TRP A 443 -29.33 -3.05 10.26
N ALA A 444 -28.11 -3.01 9.71
CA ALA A 444 -27.84 -2.46 8.39
C ALA A 444 -28.46 -3.30 7.26
N PHE A 445 -28.59 -4.62 7.43
CA PHE A 445 -29.27 -5.52 6.49
C PHE A 445 -30.77 -5.72 6.80
N SER A 446 -31.29 -5.13 7.88
CA SER A 446 -32.72 -5.17 8.20
C SER A 446 -33.57 -4.28 7.27
N ALA A 447 -34.89 -4.38 7.39
CA ALA A 447 -35.83 -3.51 6.66
C ALA A 447 -35.70 -2.02 7.05
N ASP A 448 -35.24 -1.72 8.27
CA ASP A 448 -35.03 -0.37 8.79
C ASP A 448 -33.58 0.11 8.62
N GLY A 449 -32.76 -0.69 7.95
CA GLY A 449 -31.34 -0.49 7.73
C GLY A 449 -31.01 0.33 6.49
N LEU A 450 -30.01 -0.13 5.75
CA LEU A 450 -29.52 0.52 4.53
C LEU A 450 -30.13 -0.15 3.30
N PRO A 451 -30.91 0.58 2.48
CA PRO A 451 -31.83 -0.01 1.52
C PRO A 451 -31.15 -0.80 0.38
N ASN A 452 -29.88 -0.49 0.08
CA ASN A 452 -29.14 -1.07 -1.04
C ASN A 452 -27.84 -1.76 -0.62
N LEU A 453 -27.63 -1.98 0.68
CA LEU A 453 -26.41 -2.58 1.19
C LEU A 453 -26.29 -4.04 0.74
N GLN A 454 -25.10 -4.42 0.30
CA GLN A 454 -24.79 -5.78 -0.16
C GLN A 454 -23.60 -6.37 0.58
N ILE A 455 -22.62 -5.53 0.92
CA ILE A 455 -21.33 -5.98 1.46
C ILE A 455 -20.92 -5.11 2.63
N ILE A 456 -20.58 -5.76 3.73
CA ILE A 456 -19.74 -5.20 4.78
C ILE A 456 -18.37 -5.85 4.65
N ALA A 457 -17.33 -5.03 4.56
CA ALA A 457 -15.95 -5.47 4.50
C ALA A 457 -15.17 -4.90 5.69
N GLY A 458 -14.21 -5.66 6.18
CA GLY A 458 -13.24 -5.21 7.18
C GLY A 458 -11.82 -5.52 6.72
N ASP A 459 -10.92 -4.55 6.77
CA ASP A 459 -9.47 -4.80 6.69
C ASP A 459 -8.79 -4.55 8.05
N LEU A 460 -7.87 -5.45 8.40
CA LEU A 460 -6.94 -5.25 9.50
C LEU A 460 -6.00 -4.12 9.12
N ILE A 461 -5.95 -3.08 9.93
CA ILE A 461 -4.81 -2.18 9.97
C ILE A 461 -3.91 -2.68 11.09
N THR A 462 -2.93 -3.50 10.72
CA THR A 462 -1.93 -3.93 11.69
C THR A 462 -0.85 -2.85 11.81
N PRO A 463 -0.36 -2.59 13.03
CA PRO A 463 0.95 -1.96 13.21
C PRO A 463 2.06 -2.72 12.46
N GLU A 464 1.83 -3.97 12.08
CA GLU A 464 2.72 -4.83 11.30
C GLU A 464 2.79 -4.46 9.81
N ASP A 465 1.87 -3.63 9.28
CA ASP A 465 2.11 -2.87 8.04
C ASP A 465 3.26 -1.83 8.20
N MET A 466 3.82 -1.69 9.42
CA MET A 466 5.06 -0.98 9.75
C MET A 466 6.27 -1.89 10.03
N LYS A 467 6.16 -3.22 9.87
CA LYS A 467 7.29 -4.15 9.90
C LYS A 467 7.05 -5.30 8.92
N PHE A 468 7.59 -5.13 7.71
CA PHE A 468 8.07 -6.27 6.93
C PHE A 468 9.58 -6.23 7.02
#